data_AF-A0A948V8K6-F1
#
_entry.id   AF-A0A948V8K6-F1
#
_cell.length_a   1.000
_cell.length_b   1.000
_cell.length_c   1.000
_cell.angle_alpha   90.00
_cell.angle_beta   90.00
_cell.angle_gamma   90.00
#
_symmetry.space_group_name_H-M   'P 1'
#
loop_
_entity.id
_entity.type
_entity.pdbx_description
1 polymer ?
#
loop_
_entity_poly.entity_id
_entity_poly.type
_entity_poly.pdbx_seq_one_letter_code
_entity_poly.pdbx_strand_id
1 'polypeptide(L)' 'RVWSMVQGMGVHGEVTMTGGVAKNRGVVALMAERLGRPVRIPPEPQIVGALGAALHAKQVVSHPSS' A
#
# COMPACT_ATOMS: atom_id res chain seq x y z
N ARG A 1 -13.98 7.65 2.56
CA ARG A 1 -12.78 8.38 3.06
C ARG A 1 -11.52 8.05 2.26
N VAL A 2 -11.08 6.78 2.16
CA VAL A 2 -9.90 6.40 1.37
C VAL A 2 -10.01 6.81 -0.10
N TRP A 3 -11.17 6.60 -0.74
CA TRP A 3 -11.40 7.01 -2.14
C TRP A 3 -11.19 8.52 -2.38
N SER A 4 -11.66 9.37 -1.45
CA SER A 4 -11.50 10.82 -1.56
C SER A 4 -10.03 11.26 -1.49
N MET A 5 -9.21 10.55 -0.70
CA MET A 5 -7.77 10.81 -0.61
C MET A 5 -7.07 10.44 -1.92
N VAL A 6 -7.41 9.27 -2.46
CA VAL A 6 -6.88 8.78 -3.74
C VAL A 6 -7.14 9.75 -4.88
N GLN A 7 -8.33 10.35 -4.93
CA GLN A 7 -8.68 11.36 -5.94
C GLN A 7 -7.84 12.64 -5.81
N GLY A 8 -7.57 13.11 -4.59
CA GLY A 8 -6.77 14.31 -4.36
C GLY A 8 -5.28 14.15 -4.65
N MET A 9 -4.76 12.92 -4.62
CA MET A 9 -3.35 12.63 -4.86
C MET A 9 -3.01 12.47 -6.35
N GLY A 10 -3.98 12.10 -7.19
CA GLY A 10 -3.73 11.64 -8.55
C GLY A 10 -3.03 10.26 -8.55
N VAL A 11 -3.59 9.28 -9.27
CA VAL A 11 -3.03 7.92 -9.28
C VAL A 11 -2.30 7.65 -10.59
N HIS A 12 -0.98 7.62 -10.52
CA HIS A 12 -0.10 7.28 -11.64
C HIS A 12 0.63 5.97 -11.37
N GLY A 13 0.70 5.09 -12.38
CA GLY A 13 1.38 3.78 -12.27
C GLY A 13 0.59 2.68 -11.57
N GLU A 14 1.31 1.67 -11.08
CA GLU A 14 0.76 0.50 -10.40
C GLU A 14 0.24 0.85 -9.00
N VAL A 15 -0.87 0.22 -8.60
CA VAL A 15 -1.49 0.41 -7.29
C VAL A 15 -1.34 -0.87 -6.48
N THR A 16 -0.81 -0.75 -5.26
CA THR A 16 -0.71 -1.84 -4.30
C THR A 16 -1.55 -1.51 -3.07
N MET A 17 -2.33 -2.48 -2.57
CA MET A 17 -3.09 -2.33 -1.33
C MET A 17 -2.57 -3.28 -0.25
N THR A 18 -2.37 -2.75 0.96
CA THR A 18 -1.82 -3.47 2.12
C THR A 18 -2.72 -3.30 3.35
N GLY A 19 -2.39 -3.98 4.45
CA GLY A 19 -3.18 -3.98 5.68
C GLY A 19 -4.37 -4.94 5.66
N GLY A 20 -5.21 -4.90 6.70
CA GLY A 20 -6.33 -5.84 6.87
C GLY A 20 -7.39 -5.74 5.77
N VAL A 21 -7.63 -4.54 5.23
CA VAL A 21 -8.62 -4.29 4.17
C VAL A 21 -8.22 -4.96 2.85
N ALA A 22 -6.93 -5.19 2.62
CA ALA A 22 -6.43 -5.89 1.45
C ALA A 22 -6.89 -7.35 1.34
N LYS A 23 -7.35 -7.95 2.45
CA LYS A 23 -7.93 -9.31 2.47
C LYS A 23 -9.39 -9.33 2.00
N ASN A 24 -10.06 -8.17 1.95
CA ASN A 24 -11.45 -8.09 1.51
C ASN A 24 -11.50 -7.99 -0.02
N ARG A 25 -11.79 -9.12 -0.67
CA ARG A 25 -11.87 -9.21 -2.15
C ARG A 25 -12.89 -8.25 -2.75
N GLY A 26 -14.01 -7.98 -2.08
CA GLY A 26 -15.03 -7.04 -2.54
C GLY A 26 -14.52 -5.60 -2.57
N VAL A 27 -13.79 -5.18 -1.53
CA VAL A 27 -13.17 -3.86 -1.47
C VAL A 27 -12.06 -3.73 -2.52
N VAL A 28 -11.23 -4.77 -2.69
CA VAL A 28 -10.19 -4.81 -3.74
C VAL A 28 -10.81 -4.64 -5.12
N ALA A 29 -11.87 -5.40 -5.43
CA ALA A 29 -12.55 -5.34 -6.72
C ALA A 29 -13.16 -3.96 -6.99
N LEU A 30 -13.87 -3.39 -6.00
CA LEU A 30 -14.45 -2.05 -6.10
C LEU A 30 -13.37 -0.98 -6.34
N MET A 31 -12.22 -1.09 -5.67
CA MET A 31 -11.12 -0.16 -5.85
C MET A 31 -10.51 -0.31 -7.25
N ALA A 32 -10.30 -1.53 -7.73
CA ALA A 32 -9.77 -1.79 -9.07
C ALA A 32 -10.69 -1.23 -10.17
N GLU A 33 -12.00 -1.43 -10.03
CA GLU A 33 -13.01 -0.86 -10.93
C GLU A 33 -12.96 0.66 -10.95
N ARG A 34 -13.00 1.30 -9.78
CA ARG A 34 -12.98 2.77 -9.69
C ARG A 34 -11.68 3.39 -10.18
N LEU A 35 -10.56 2.70 -10.01
CA LEU A 35 -9.25 3.14 -10.49
C LEU A 35 -9.04 2.87 -11.99
N GLY A 36 -9.91 2.06 -12.62
CA GLY A 36 -9.78 1.62 -14.00
C GLY A 36 -8.51 0.79 -14.25
N ARG A 37 -7.94 0.16 -13.21
CA ARG A 37 -6.67 -0.58 -13.29
C ARG A 37 -6.56 -1.63 -12.19
N PRO A 38 -5.74 -2.68 -12.38
CA PRO A 38 -5.57 -3.71 -11.36
C PRO A 38 -4.94 -3.16 -10.08
N VAL A 39 -5.41 -3.67 -8.94
CA VAL A 39 -4.81 -3.46 -7.63
C VAL A 39 -4.01 -4.71 -7.26
N ARG A 40 -2.69 -4.57 -7.08
CA ARG A 40 -1.82 -5.64 -6.60
C ARG A 40 -2.03 -5.85 -5.10
N ILE A 41 -2.09 -7.11 -4.71
CA ILE A 41 -2.14 -7.54 -3.31
C ILE A 41 -0.91 -8.41 -3.06
N PRO A 42 0.00 -8.02 -2.15
CA PRO A 42 1.13 -8.86 -1.80
C PRO A 42 0.67 -10.12 -1.03
N PRO A 43 1.46 -11.20 -0.99
CA PRO A 43 1.09 -12.43 -0.30
C PRO A 43 0.73 -12.24 1.19
N GLU A 44 1.46 -11.36 1.87
CA GLU A 44 1.27 -11.07 3.30
C GLU A 44 0.98 -9.57 3.54
N PRO A 45 -0.21 -9.06 3.17
CA PRO A 45 -0.48 -7.62 3.20
C PRO A 45 -0.50 -7.04 4.62
N GLN A 46 -0.71 -7.88 5.64
CA GLN A 46 -0.87 -7.45 7.02
C GLN A 46 0.45 -7.05 7.69
N ILE A 47 1.59 -7.58 7.24
CA ILE A 47 2.90 -7.33 7.85
C ILE A 47 3.72 -6.25 7.12
N VAL A 48 3.28 -5.81 5.94
CA VAL A 48 4.06 -4.89 5.08
C VAL A 48 4.48 -3.62 5.81
N GLY A 49 3.58 -3.04 6.63
CA GLY A 49 3.90 -1.84 7.42
C GLY A 49 4.99 -2.08 8.46
N ALA A 50 4.92 -3.19 9.20
CA ALA A 50 5.94 -3.55 10.19
C ALA A 50 7.28 -3.88 9.54
N LEU A 51 7.26 -4.59 8.41
CA LEU A 51 8.45 -4.86 7.61
C LEU A 51 9.11 -3.56 7.14
N GLY A 52 8.34 -2.59 6.63
CA GLY A 52 8.83 -1.29 6.22
C GLY A 52 9.51 -0.54 7.36
N ALA A 53 8.90 -0.55 8.56
CA ALA A 53 9.49 0.08 9.75
C ALA A 53 10.82 -0.58 10.16
N ALA A 54 10.90 -1.92 10.14
CA ALA A 54 12.12 -2.65 10.46
C ALA A 54 13.25 -2.39 9.44
N LEU A 55 12.93 -2.36 8.14
CA LEU A 55 13.87 -2.02 7.08
C LEU A 55 14.37 -0.58 7.22
N HIS A 56 13.47 0.35 7.52
CA HIS A 56 13.81 1.75 7.76
C HIS A 56 14.75 1.90 8.96
N ALA A 57 14.44 1.26 10.09
CA ALA A 57 15.32 1.26 11.26
C ALA A 57 16.72 0.71 10.94
N LYS A 58 16.80 -0.39 10.18
CA LYS A 58 18.08 -0.94 9.71
C LYS A 58 18.84 0.05 8.82
N GLN A 59 18.17 0.76 7.92
CA GLN A 59 18.81 1.79 7.08
C GLN A 59 19.36 2.94 7.92
N VAL A 60 18.57 3.46 8.86
CA VAL A 60 18.98 4.55 9.76
C VAL A 60 20.19 4.16 10.62
N VAL A 61 20.26 2.92 11.09
CA VAL A 61 21.39 2.43 11.90
C VAL A 61 22.64 2.14 11.05
N SER A 62 22.47 1.67 9.80
CA SER A 62 23.59 1.33 8.91
C SER A 62 24.17 2.53 8.16
N HIS A 63 23.38 3.57 7.96
CA HIS A 63 23.78 4.85 7.39
C HIS A 63 23.32 5.96 8.34
N PRO A 64 23.94 6.08 9.53
CA PRO A 64 23.68 7.22 10.37
C PRO A 64 24.07 8.45 9.55
N SER A 65 23.08 9.29 9.24
CA SER A 65 23.27 10.56 8.58
C SER A 65 24.50 11.26 9.18
N SER A 66 25.47 11.62 8.33
CA SER A 66 26.56 12.52 8.73
C SER A 66 26.02 13.83 9.29
#